data_AF-A0A352RYS8-F1
#
_entry.id   AF-A0A352RYS8-F1
#
_cell.length_a   1.000
_cell.length_b   1.000
_cell.length_c   1.000
_cell.angle_alpha   90.00
_cell.angle_beta   90.00
_cell.angle_gamma   90.00
#
_symmetry.space_group_name_H-M   'P 1'
#
loop_
_entity.id
_entity.type
_entity.pdbx_description
1 polymer ?
#
loop_
_entity_poly.entity_id
_entity_poly.type
_entity_poly.pdbx_seq_one_letter_code
_entity_poly.pdbx_strand_id
1 'polypeptide(L)' 'KVNIHGGACALGHPIGASGARIMTTLIGALRKTGGKRGVASLCIGGGEATA' A
#
# COMPACT_ATOMS: atom_id res chain seq x y z
N LYS A 1 -9.77 0.21 -7.81
CA LYS A 1 -8.84 -0.95 -7.70
C LYS A 1 -7.53 -0.53 -7.03
N VAL A 2 -6.86 0.51 -7.53
CA VAL A 2 -5.64 1.07 -6.91
C VAL A 2 -6.01 2.05 -5.80
N ASN A 3 -5.35 1.95 -4.64
CA ASN A 3 -5.46 2.87 -3.49
C ASN A 3 -6.90 3.30 -3.13
N ILE A 4 -7.84 2.36 -3.07
CA ILE A 4 -9.28 2.64 -2.87
C ILE A 4 -9.63 3.25 -1.50
N HIS A 5 -8.69 3.23 -0.56
CA HIS A 5 -8.82 3.82 0.78
C HIS A 5 -7.85 4.98 1.00
N GLY A 6 -7.34 5.58 -0.08
CA GLY A 6 -6.35 6.65 -0.02
C GLY A 6 -4.91 6.15 -0.04
N GLY A 7 -3.98 7.08 -0.29
CA GLY A 7 -2.55 6.81 -0.44
C GLY A 7 -1.69 7.76 0.40
N ALA A 8 -0.39 7.74 0.14
CA ALA A 8 0.59 8.53 0.90
C ALA A 8 0.32 10.05 0.88
N CYS A 9 -0.20 10.60 -0.22
CA CYS A 9 -0.51 12.04 -0.29
C CYS A 9 -1.60 12.49 0.68
N ALA A 10 -2.58 11.62 0.98
CA ALA A 10 -3.69 11.95 1.87
C ALA A 10 -3.45 11.51 3.32
N LEU A 11 -2.76 10.38 3.49
CA LEU A 11 -2.57 9.72 4.79
C LEU A 11 -1.16 9.93 5.37
N GLY A 12 -0.29 10.64 4.65
CA GLY A 12 1.12 10.80 4.99
C GLY A 12 2.01 9.64 4.55
N HIS A 13 3.33 9.89 4.59
CA HIS A 13 4.37 8.93 4.21
C HIS A 13 5.44 8.80 5.31
N PRO A 14 5.16 8.06 6.40
CA PRO A 14 6.20 7.75 7.37
C PRO A 14 7.23 6.82 6.73
N ILE A 15 8.43 7.34 6.48
CA ILE A 15 9.53 6.57 5.88
C ILE A 15 9.85 5.38 6.79
N GLY A 16 10.06 4.20 6.21
CA GLY A 16 10.26 2.95 6.93
C GLY A 16 8.97 2.22 7.36
N ALA A 17 7.87 2.93 7.63
CA ALA A 17 6.60 2.31 8.02
C ALA A 17 5.57 2.22 6.86
N SER A 18 5.74 3.03 5.82
CA SER A 18 4.77 3.13 4.71
C SER A 18 4.55 1.81 3.96
N GLY A 19 5.57 0.96 3.85
CA GLY A 19 5.45 -0.38 3.24
C GLY A 19 4.50 -1.29 4.01
N ALA A 20 4.69 -1.42 5.33
CA ALA A 20 3.78 -2.17 6.19
C ALA A 20 2.35 -1.60 6.14
N ARG A 21 2.22 -0.27 6.18
CA ARG A 21 0.92 0.40 6.09
C ARG A 21 0.16 0.06 4.80
N ILE A 22 0.80 0.15 3.62
CA ILE A 22 0.10 -0.16 2.36
C ILE A 22 -0.28 -1.64 2.26
N MET A 23 0.55 -2.54 2.80
CA MET A 23 0.24 -3.96 2.89
C MET A 23 -0.98 -4.23 3.78
N THR A 24 -1.03 -3.63 4.97
CA THR A 24 -2.17 -3.75 5.89
C THR A 24 -3.44 -3.20 5.26
N THR A 25 -3.37 -2.03 4.60
CA THR A 25 -4.51 -1.44 3.89
C THR A 25 -5.00 -2.35 2.75
N LEU A 26 -4.09 -2.96 1.99
CA LEU A 26 -4.44 -3.90 0.92
C LEU A 26 -5.17 -5.13 1.46
N ILE A 27 -4.64 -5.76 2.51
CA ILE A 27 -5.27 -6.92 3.14
C ILE A 27 -6.67 -6.55 3.67
N GLY A 28 -6.80 -5.41 4.35
CA GLY A 28 -8.08 -4.90 4.83
C GLY A 28 -9.07 -4.66 3.69
N ALA A 29 -8.61 -4.06 2.58
CA ALA A 29 -9.41 -3.84 1.39
C ALA A 29 -9.91 -5.16 0.79
N LEU A 30 -9.02 -6.14 0.58
CA LEU A 30 -9.38 -7.44 0.01
C LEU A 30 -10.40 -8.17 0.87
N ARG A 31 -10.23 -8.16 2.20
CA ARG A 31 -11.22 -8.75 3.13
C ARG A 31 -12.58 -8.08 3.03
N LYS A 32 -12.61 -6.74 2.96
CA LYS A 32 -13.85 -5.97 2.89
C LYS A 32 -14.58 -6.13 1.55
N THR A 33 -13.85 -6.26 0.45
CA THR A 33 -14.42 -6.33 -0.90
C THR A 33 -14.54 -7.75 -1.45
N GLY A 34 -14.22 -8.80 -0.67
CA GLY A 34 -14.21 -10.19 -1.13
C GLY A 34 -13.14 -10.51 -2.18
N GLY A 35 -12.07 -9.72 -2.24
CA GLY A 35 -10.97 -9.90 -3.19
C GLY A 35 -10.03 -11.02 -2.75
N LYS A 36 -9.52 -11.80 -3.72
CA LYS A 36 -8.59 -12.92 -3.45
C LYS A 36 -7.12 -12.58 -3.67
N ARG A 37 -6.83 -11.59 -4.51
CA ARG A 37 -5.48 -11.23 -4.93
C ARG A 37 -5.34 -9.72 -5.03
N GLY A 38 -4.17 -9.23 -4.63
CA GLY A 38 -3.77 -7.84 -4.75
C GLY A 38 -2.25 -7.76 -4.74
N VAL A 39 -1.73 -6.62 -5.17
CA VAL A 39 -0.30 -6.32 -5.21
C VAL A 39 -0.10 -4.97 -4.53
N ALA A 40 0.93 -4.86 -3.71
CA ALA A 40 1.34 -3.60 -3.12
C ALA A 40 2.77 -3.32 -3.55
N SER A 41 2.99 -2.21 -4.24
CA SER A 41 4.33 -1.79 -4.64
C SER A 41 4.72 -0.45 -4.00
N LEU A 42 6.02 -0.25 -3.84
CA LEU A 42 6.62 0.95 -3.26
C LEU A 42 7.92 1.29 -3.97
N CYS A 43 8.16 2.57 -4.23
CA CYS A 43 9.48 3.09 -4.56
C CYS A 43 10.23 3.49 -3.29
N ILE A 44 11.55 3.44 -3.35
CA ILE A 44 12.44 3.76 -2.23
C ILE A 44 13.51 4.74 -2.75
N GLY A 45 13.91 5.69 -1.91
CA GLY A 45 15.02 6.60 -2.23
C GLY A 45 16.29 5.81 -2.52
N GLY A 46 17.08 6.27 -3.51
CA GLY A 46 18.22 5.51 -4.03
C GLY A 46 17.94 4.78 -5.34
N GLY A 47 16.70 4.82 -5.85
CA GLY A 47 16.34 4.28 -7.16
C GLY A 47 15.85 2.83 -7.12
N GLU A 48 15.37 2.37 -5.96
CA GLU A 48 14.91 1.00 -5.75
C GLU A 48 13.38 0.91 -5.70
N ALA A 49 12.85 -0.31 -5.85
CA ALA A 49 11.43 -0.59 -5.71
C ALA A 49 11.18 -2.03 -5.25
N THR A 50 10.03 -2.27 -4.62
CA THR A 50 9.56 -3.60 -4.20
C THR A 50 8.06 -3.72 -4.52
N ALA A 51 7.59 -4.96 -4.77
CA ALA A 51 6.20 -5.29 -5.10
C ALA A 51 5.76 -6.62 -4.48
#